data_AF-A0A1J8QJS6-F1
#
_entry.id   AF-A0A1J8QJS6-F1
#
_cell.length_a   1.000
_cell.length_b   1.000
_cell.length_c   1.000
_cell.angle_alpha   90.00
_cell.angle_beta   90.00
_cell.angle_gamma   90.00
#
_symmetry.space_group_name_H-M   'P 1'
#
loop_
_entity.id
_entity.type
_entity.pdbx_description
1 polymer ?
#
loop_
_entity_poly.entity_id
_entity_poly.type
_entity_poly.pdbx_seq_one_letter_code
_entity_poly.pdbx_strand_id
1 'polypeptide(L)'
;MDGVMGQAAWRWLFYIEGLMTVIVAICAMFILPDFPDTSAGWLTAEEQALAQMRMKEDVGVGGNEDTEDFKGGKSGLKQALSDWKVWWLALALTSLKLCLSFAAFFPTIVATLGYNSTVSLLLCVPPWLFATYAAFEMSR
;
A
#
# COMPACT_ATOMS: atom_id res chain seq x y z
N MET A 1 -4.71 13.31 -25.25
CA MET A 1 -3.76 14.30 -25.82
C MET A 1 -2.95 13.62 -26.93
N ASP A 2 -3.63 13.13 -27.97
CA ASP A 2 -2.93 12.45 -29.06
C ASP A 2 -2.43 13.49 -30.07
N GLY A 3 -1.12 13.48 -30.35
CA GLY A 3 -0.47 14.45 -31.24
C GLY A 3 -0.04 15.78 -30.60
N VAL A 4 -0.28 16.00 -29.31
CA VAL A 4 0.22 17.20 -28.60
C VAL A 4 1.75 17.09 -28.46
N MET A 5 2.47 18.10 -28.98
CA MET A 5 3.95 18.09 -29.13
C MET A 5 4.52 16.90 -29.91
N GLY A 6 3.74 16.31 -30.83
CA GLY A 6 4.18 15.15 -31.63
C GLY A 6 4.36 13.87 -30.82
N GLN A 7 3.80 13.81 -29.61
CA GLN A 7 3.88 12.65 -28.73
C GLN A 7 2.56 11.88 -28.70
N ALA A 8 2.67 10.55 -28.67
CA ALA A 8 1.52 9.68 -28.51
C ALA A 8 0.87 9.88 -27.13
N ALA A 9 -0.46 9.76 -27.06
CA ALA A 9 -1.22 10.01 -25.84
C ALA A 9 -0.75 9.21 -24.61
N TRP A 10 -0.20 8.01 -24.79
CA TRP A 10 0.29 7.17 -23.69
C TRP A 10 1.52 7.75 -22.98
N ARG A 11 2.38 8.50 -23.67
CA ARG A 11 3.57 9.13 -23.06
C ARG A 11 3.17 10.28 -22.14
N TRP A 12 2.14 11.02 -22.54
CA TRP A 12 1.58 12.12 -21.75
C TRP A 12 0.99 11.64 -20.42
N LEU A 13 0.42 10.43 -20.39
CA LEU A 13 -0.07 9.82 -19.15
C LEU A 13 1.07 9.64 -18.14
N PHE A 14 2.20 9.06 -18.57
CA PHE A 14 3.38 8.89 -17.71
C PHE A 14 4.00 10.22 -17.27
N TYR A 15 4.03 11.24 -18.14
CA TYR A 15 4.58 12.55 -17.76
C TYR A 15 3.74 13.24 -16.70
N ILE A 16 2.41 13.23 -16.85
CA ILE A 16 1.51 13.88 -15.91
C ILE A 16 1.49 13.13 -14.58
N GLU A 17 1.33 11.80 -14.62
CA GLU A 17 1.30 10.97 -13.41
C GLU A 17 2.64 10.97 -12.68
N GLY A 18 3.76 10.83 -13.41
CA GLY A 18 5.10 10.89 -12.84
C GLY A 18 5.46 12.25 -12.25
N LEU A 19 5.03 13.35 -12.88
CA LEU A 19 5.28 14.69 -12.32
C LEU A 19 4.50 14.89 -11.01
N MET A 20 3.26 14.43 -10.94
CA MET A 20 2.47 14.50 -9.70
C MET A 20 3.13 13.73 -8.56
N THR A 21 3.63 12.51 -8.83
CA THR A 21 4.30 11.72 -7.78
C THR A 21 5.62 12.35 -7.32
N VAL A 22 6.40 12.97 -8.22
CA VAL A 22 7.61 13.72 -7.86
C VAL A 22 7.28 14.90 -6.96
N ILE A 23 6.22 15.66 -7.27
CA ILE A 23 5.78 16.78 -6.42
C ILE A 23 5.39 16.27 -5.03
N VAL A 24 4.60 15.20 -4.95
CA VAL A 24 4.21 14.59 -3.67
C VAL A 24 5.42 14.10 -2.89
N ALA A 25 6.41 13.49 -3.54
CA ALA A 25 7.65 13.04 -2.90
C ALA A 25 8.47 14.21 -2.35
N ILE A 26 8.57 15.33 -3.08
CA ILE A 26 9.22 16.54 -2.60
C ILE A 26 8.49 17.10 -1.38
N CYS A 27 7.15 17.17 -1.41
CA CYS A 27 6.36 17.60 -0.26
C CYS A 27 6.54 16.65 0.94
N ALA A 28 6.57 15.34 0.70
CA ALA A 28 6.76 14.34 1.75
C ALA A 28 8.11 14.50 2.46
N MET A 29 9.19 14.86 1.75
CA MET A 29 10.50 15.14 2.37
C MET A 29 10.46 16.30 3.37
N PHE A 30 9.53 17.26 3.22
CA PHE A 30 9.39 18.37 4.16
C PHE A 30 8.38 18.11 5.28
N ILE A 31 7.41 17.23 5.05
CA ILE A 31 6.29 16.97 5.97
C ILE A 31 6.56 15.77 6.88
N LEU A 32 7.21 14.73 6.36
CA LEU A 32 7.38 13.46 7.05
C LEU A 32 8.68 13.45 7.88
N PRO A 33 8.61 13.33 9.22
CA PRO A 33 9.79 13.12 10.05
C PRO A 33 10.27 11.67 9.94
N ASP A 34 11.59 11.48 9.77
CA ASP A 34 12.19 10.14 9.62
C ASP A 34 12.11 9.29 10.91
N PHE A 35 12.15 9.93 12.08
CA PHE A 35 12.13 9.25 13.38
C PHE A 35 11.42 10.09 14.43
N PRO A 36 10.84 9.47 15.48
CA PRO A 36 10.20 10.20 16.57
C PRO A 36 11.19 10.98 17.44
N ASP A 37 12.51 10.87 17.20
CA ASP A 37 13.55 11.70 17.83
C ASP A 37 13.95 12.89 16.96
N THR A 38 13.66 12.84 15.65
CA THR A 38 13.86 13.97 14.74
C THR A 38 12.68 14.90 14.95
N SER A 39 12.89 15.97 15.72
CA SER A 39 11.85 16.97 16.03
C SER A 39 11.23 17.52 14.74
N ALA A 40 10.11 16.95 14.31
CA ALA A 40 9.30 17.53 13.27
C ALA A 40 8.81 18.88 13.82
N GLY A 41 9.10 19.99 13.16
CA GLY A 41 8.77 21.34 13.68
C GLY A 41 7.28 21.62 13.89
N TRP A 42 6.41 20.64 13.69
CA TRP A 42 4.95 20.69 13.88
C TRP A 42 4.43 19.79 15.01
N LEU A 43 5.27 18.90 15.57
CA LEU A 43 4.86 17.94 16.60
C LEU A 43 5.15 18.50 18.00
N THR A 44 4.14 18.51 18.88
CA THR A 44 4.32 18.95 20.27
C THR A 44 5.09 17.89 21.06
N ALA A 45 5.83 18.29 22.11
CA ALA A 45 6.59 17.36 22.94
C ALA A 45 5.72 16.21 23.53
N GLU A 46 4.45 16.48 23.81
CA GLU A 46 3.47 15.48 24.28
C GLU A 46 3.09 14.47 23.18
N GLU A 47 2.90 14.93 21.94
CA GLU A 47 2.58 14.09 20.78
C GLU A 47 3.77 13.22 20.37
N GLN A 48 4.99 13.76 20.50
CA GLN A 48 6.23 13.03 20.27
C GLN A 48 6.41 11.92 21.30
N ALA A 49 6.19 12.20 22.58
CA ALA A 49 6.24 11.19 23.64
C ALA A 49 5.20 10.08 23.41
N LEU A 50 3.98 10.43 23.00
CA LEU A 50 2.93 9.47 22.66
C LEU A 50 3.29 8.62 21.44
N ALA A 51 3.88 9.22 20.40
CA ALA A 51 4.37 8.49 19.23
C ALA A 51 5.48 7.49 19.60
N GLN A 52 6.40 7.88 20.49
CA GLN A 52 7.43 6.97 21.00
C GLN A 52 6.85 5.84 21.84
N MET A 53 5.83 6.11 22.66
CA MET A 53 5.11 5.08 23.40
C MET A 53 4.44 4.09 22.45
N ARG A 54 3.72 4.58 21.43
CA ARG A 54 3.09 3.73 20.41
C ARG A 54 4.11 2.89 19.64
N MET A 55 5.26 3.45 19.26
CA MET A 55 6.30 2.67 18.60
C MET A 55 6.87 1.57 19.50
N LYS A 56 7.04 1.86 20.81
CA LYS A 56 7.47 0.84 21.78
C LYS A 56 6.40 -0.23 22.00
N GLU A 57 5.12 0.17 22.04
CA GLU A 57 3.99 -0.76 22.12
C GLU A 57 3.87 -1.59 20.84
N ASP A 58 3.98 -1.02 19.65
CA ASP A 58 3.87 -1.76 18.38
C ASP A 58 5.02 -2.77 18.20
N VAL A 59 6.21 -2.43 18.72
CA VAL A 59 7.35 -3.35 18.82
C VAL A 59 7.14 -4.40 19.93
N GLY A 60 6.44 -4.06 21.01
CA GLY A 60 6.20 -4.93 22.17
C GLY A 60 4.95 -5.83 22.10
N VAL A 61 3.94 -5.46 21.32
CA VAL A 61 2.63 -6.14 21.21
C VAL A 61 2.72 -7.43 20.39
N GLY A 62 3.84 -7.65 19.68
CA GLY A 62 4.15 -8.91 19.00
C GLY A 62 4.81 -9.99 19.87
N GLY A 63 5.21 -9.69 21.10
CA GLY A 63 5.99 -10.61 21.91
C GLY A 63 5.90 -10.33 23.40
N ASN A 64 4.93 -10.94 24.05
CA ASN A 64 5.10 -11.22 25.47
C ASN A 64 6.38 -12.08 25.62
N GLU A 65 7.35 -11.52 26.36
CA GLU A 65 8.38 -12.20 27.15
C GLU A 65 9.85 -12.30 26.66
N ASP A 66 10.26 -11.87 25.46
CA ASP A 66 11.68 -12.07 25.05
C ASP A 66 12.36 -10.84 24.41
N THR A 67 12.38 -9.69 25.09
CA THR A 67 13.24 -8.54 24.69
C THR A 67 14.70 -8.70 25.14
N GLU A 68 15.15 -9.90 25.52
CA GLU A 68 16.55 -10.12 25.93
C GLU A 68 17.42 -10.85 24.90
N ASP A 69 16.89 -11.30 23.76
CA ASP A 69 17.71 -12.02 22.80
C ASP A 69 17.34 -11.66 21.35
N PHE A 70 17.99 -10.62 20.82
CA PHE A 70 18.25 -10.48 19.38
C PHE A 70 19.23 -11.59 18.93
N LYS A 71 18.93 -12.86 19.23
CA LYS A 71 19.64 -14.03 18.72
C LYS A 71 19.40 -14.05 17.21
N GLY A 72 20.45 -13.68 16.48
CA GLY A 72 20.45 -13.29 15.06
C GLY A 72 19.45 -14.02 14.16
N GLY A 73 19.02 -13.33 13.09
CA GLY A 73 17.84 -13.60 12.26
C GLY A 73 17.54 -15.05 11.82
N LYS A 74 18.45 -16.00 12.01
CA LYS A 74 18.20 -17.45 11.91
C LYS A 74 17.28 -17.98 13.03
N SER A 75 17.34 -17.43 14.25
CA SER A 75 16.47 -17.87 15.36
C SER A 75 15.03 -17.38 15.15
N GLY A 76 14.87 -16.08 14.84
CA GLY A 76 13.57 -15.49 14.51
C GLY A 76 12.92 -16.11 13.27
N LEU A 77 13.70 -16.41 12.22
CA LEU A 77 13.18 -17.10 11.03
C LEU A 77 12.67 -18.52 11.34
N LYS A 78 13.39 -19.26 12.19
CA LYS A 78 12.98 -20.61 12.59
C LYS A 78 11.71 -20.59 13.46
N GLN A 79 11.59 -19.59 14.33
CA GLN A 79 10.39 -19.38 15.15
C GLN A 79 9.18 -18.99 14.29
N ALA A 80 9.35 -18.09 13.32
CA ALA A 80 8.30 -17.68 12.40
C ALA A 80 7.81 -18.85 11.51
N LEU A 81 8.71 -19.69 11.01
CA LEU A 81 8.35 -20.86 10.19
C LEU A 81 7.67 -21.98 11.00
N SER A 82 7.90 -22.03 12.31
CA SER A 82 7.31 -23.05 13.19
C SER A 82 5.94 -22.66 13.74
N ASP A 83 5.52 -21.39 13.62
CA ASP A 83 4.22 -20.94 14.09
C ASP A 83 3.13 -21.24 13.06
N TRP A 84 2.11 -22.01 13.48
CA TRP A 84 0.95 -22.35 12.65
C TRP A 84 0.14 -21.12 12.22
N LYS A 85 0.14 -20.03 13.01
CA LYS A 85 -0.56 -18.78 12.67
C LYS A 85 0.06 -18.11 11.46
N VAL A 86 1.39 -18.16 11.34
CA VAL A 86 2.12 -17.59 10.21
C VAL A 86 1.72 -18.28 8.91
N TRP A 87 1.54 -19.61 8.93
CA TRP A 87 1.07 -20.35 7.75
C TRP A 87 -0.37 -20.01 7.37
N TRP A 88 -1.26 -19.81 8.34
CA TRP A 88 -2.63 -19.34 8.06
C TRP A 88 -2.67 -17.93 7.47
N LEU A 89 -1.90 -16.99 8.04
CA LEU A 89 -1.79 -15.64 7.51
C LEU A 89 -1.15 -15.64 6.12
N ALA A 90 -0.13 -16.47 5.89
CA ALA A 90 0.50 -16.63 4.58
C ALA A 90 -0.50 -17.15 3.54
N LEU A 91 -1.33 -18.14 3.90
CA LEU A 91 -2.37 -18.66 3.02
C LEU A 91 -3.44 -17.60 2.73
N ALA A 92 -3.89 -16.86 3.75
CA ALA A 92 -4.88 -15.79 3.60
C ALA A 92 -4.36 -14.63 2.73
N LEU A 93 -3.09 -14.23 2.90
CA LEU A 93 -2.46 -13.22 2.04
C LEU A 93 -2.30 -13.72 0.61
N THR A 94 -1.93 -15.00 0.44
CA THR A 94 -1.77 -15.60 -0.89
C THR A 94 -3.12 -15.69 -1.61
N SER A 95 -4.19 -16.09 -0.92
CA SER A 95 -5.53 -16.14 -1.52
C SER A 95 -6.04 -14.74 -1.90
N LEU A 96 -5.75 -13.73 -1.08
CA LEU A 96 -6.05 -12.33 -1.41
C LEU A 96 -5.28 -11.87 -2.65
N LYS A 97 -3.99 -12.21 -2.78
CA LYS A 97 -3.19 -11.93 -3.98
C LYS A 97 -3.71 -12.66 -5.22
N LEU A 98 -4.15 -13.91 -5.08
CA LEU A 98 -4.76 -14.65 -6.18
C LEU A 98 -6.05 -13.98 -6.67
N CYS A 99 -6.88 -13.45 -5.76
CA CYS A 99 -8.06 -12.69 -6.11
C CYS A 99 -7.70 -11.39 -6.88
N LEU A 100 -6.63 -10.71 -6.49
CA LEU A 100 -6.16 -9.50 -7.18
C LEU A 100 -5.78 -9.79 -8.65
N SER A 101 -5.24 -10.97 -8.95
CA SER A 101 -4.95 -11.37 -10.33
C SER A 101 -6.20 -11.36 -11.22
N PHE A 102 -7.37 -11.69 -10.69
CA PHE A 102 -8.63 -11.63 -11.44
C PHE A 102 -8.94 -10.20 -11.89
N ALA A 103 -8.69 -9.20 -11.05
CA ALA A 103 -8.87 -7.79 -11.40
C ALA A 103 -7.91 -7.34 -12.52
N ALA A 104 -6.70 -7.92 -12.58
CA ALA A 104 -5.73 -7.63 -13.65
C ALA A 104 -6.16 -8.19 -15.02
N PHE A 105 -6.90 -9.32 -15.05
CA PHE A 105 -7.41 -9.90 -16.30
C PHE A 105 -8.77 -9.35 -16.73
N PHE A 106 -9.45 -8.60 -15.86
CA PHE A 106 -10.76 -8.01 -16.14
C PHE A 106 -10.77 -7.16 -17.44
N PRO A 107 -9.79 -6.28 -17.71
CA PRO A 107 -9.76 -5.52 -18.97
C PRO A 107 -9.63 -6.42 -20.20
N THR A 108 -8.87 -7.52 -20.10
CA THR A 108 -8.69 -8.49 -21.19
C THR A 108 -9.99 -9.24 -21.49
N ILE A 109 -10.76 -9.60 -20.45
CA ILE A 109 -12.07 -10.23 -20.62
C ILE A 109 -13.07 -9.24 -21.23
N VAL A 110 -13.11 -7.99 -20.76
CA VAL A 110 -14.03 -6.98 -21.32
C VAL A 110 -13.66 -6.64 -22.77
N ALA A 111 -12.38 -6.74 -23.15
CA ALA A 111 -11.94 -6.56 -24.52
C ALA A 111 -12.48 -7.64 -25.49
N THR A 112 -12.79 -8.87 -25.03
CA THR A 112 -13.36 -9.92 -25.90
C THR A 112 -14.83 -9.66 -26.27
N LEU A 113 -15.50 -8.71 -25.61
CA LEU A 113 -16.88 -8.31 -25.90
C LEU A 113 -17.00 -7.44 -27.18
N GLY A 114 -15.89 -7.10 -27.85
CA GLY A 114 -15.88 -6.39 -29.13
C GLY A 114 -16.06 -4.87 -29.04
N TYR A 115 -16.02 -4.29 -27.84
CA TYR A 115 -16.10 -2.84 -27.63
C TYR A 115 -14.75 -2.14 -27.86
N ASN A 116 -14.80 -0.84 -28.19
CA ASN A 116 -13.61 0.01 -28.31
C ASN A 116 -12.84 0.02 -26.98
N SER A 117 -11.50 -0.07 -27.02
CA SER A 117 -10.62 -0.17 -25.85
C SER A 117 -10.90 0.88 -24.77
N THR A 118 -11.29 2.09 -25.15
CA THR A 118 -11.66 3.16 -24.21
C THR A 118 -12.96 2.87 -23.46
N VAL A 119 -13.96 2.30 -24.13
CA VAL A 119 -15.26 1.93 -23.52
C VAL A 119 -15.08 0.73 -22.59
N SER A 120 -14.25 -0.24 -22.97
CA SER A 120 -13.93 -1.40 -22.14
C SER A 120 -13.27 -0.99 -20.82
N LEU A 121 -12.33 -0.04 -20.85
CA LEU A 121 -11.71 0.50 -19.64
C LEU A 121 -12.71 1.28 -18.77
N LEU A 122 -13.63 2.02 -19.39
CA LEU A 122 -14.67 2.76 -18.66
C LEU A 122 -15.64 1.82 -17.93
N LEU A 123 -16.00 0.69 -18.53
CA LEU A 123 -16.83 -0.35 -17.92
C LEU A 123 -16.18 -1.03 -16.71
N CYS A 124 -14.86 -0.89 -16.54
CA CYS A 124 -14.15 -1.39 -15.37
C CYS A 124 -14.30 -0.49 -14.14
N VAL A 125 -14.71 0.78 -14.30
CA VAL A 125 -14.77 1.78 -13.21
C VAL A 125 -15.85 1.49 -12.15
N PRO A 126 -17.10 1.13 -12.49
CA PRO A 126 -18.16 0.97 -11.49
C PRO A 126 -17.88 -0.07 -10.38
N PRO A 127 -17.30 -1.26 -10.68
CA PRO A 127 -16.90 -2.21 -9.64
C PRO A 127 -15.92 -1.63 -8.61
N TRP A 128 -14.96 -0.81 -9.03
CA TRP A 128 -13.99 -0.17 -8.13
C TRP A 128 -14.64 0.90 -7.25
N LEU A 129 -15.56 1.70 -7.80
CA LEU A 129 -16.32 2.67 -7.02
C LEU A 129 -17.18 1.99 -5.94
N PHE A 130 -17.81 0.86 -6.26
CA PHE A 130 -18.56 0.10 -5.27
C PHE A 130 -17.65 -0.50 -4.19
N ALA A 131 -16.49 -1.05 -4.58
CA ALA A 131 -15.53 -1.61 -3.63
C ALA A 131 -14.98 -0.54 -2.66
N THR A 132 -14.66 0.66 -3.16
CA THR A 132 -14.21 1.78 -2.32
C THR A 132 -15.29 2.22 -1.33
N TYR A 133 -16.53 2.35 -1.79
CA TYR A 133 -17.66 2.66 -0.91
C TYR A 133 -17.86 1.60 0.20
N ALA A 134 -17.87 0.32 -0.18
CA ALA A 134 -18.02 -0.77 0.78
C ALA A 134 -16.86 -0.82 1.80
N ALA A 135 -15.64 -0.51 1.39
CA ALA A 135 -14.49 -0.42 2.29
C ALA A 135 -14.63 0.73 3.30
N PHE A 136 -15.15 1.89 2.88
CA PHE A 136 -15.43 2.99 3.80
C PHE A 136 -16.54 2.65 4.80
N GLU A 137 -17.61 1.97 4.36
CA GLU A 137 -18.67 1.51 5.27
C GLU A 137 -18.18 0.47 6.26
N MET A 138 -17.34 -0.48 5.84
CA MET A 138 -16.82 -1.54 6.72
C MET A 138 -15.76 -1.04 7.72
N SER A 139 -15.10 0.08 7.43
CA SER A 139 -14.09 0.70 8.31
C SER A 139 -14.68 1.65 9.35
N ARG A 140 -16.00 1.88 9.32
CA ARG A 140 -16.73 2.71 10.26
C ARG A 140 -17.35 1.89 11.38
#